data_AF-A0A3C1NDT7-F1
#
_entry.id   AF-A0A3C1NDT7-F1
#
_cell.length_a   1.000
_cell.length_b   1.000
_cell.length_c   1.000
_cell.angle_alpha   90.00
_cell.angle_beta   90.00
_cell.angle_gamma   90.00
#
_symmetry.space_group_name_H-M   'P 1'
#
loop_
_entity.id
_entity.type
_entity.pdbx_description
1 polymer ?
#
loop_
_entity_poly.entity_id
_entity_poly.type
_entity_poly.pdbx_seq_one_letter_code
_entity_poly.pdbx_strand_id
1 'polypeptide(L)' 'MGSAHHDFLTGLDNRPRFHERLGQALATAGTKAQVALLSLDLDEFKEVNDTRGHPFGDGVLKQVAPAAASREPEGNL' A
#
# COMPACT_ATOMS: atom_id res chain seq x y z
N MET A 1 15.49 11.12 6.16
CA MET A 1 16.01 10.33 5.02
C MET A 1 14.96 9.32 4.65
N GLY A 2 14.25 9.51 3.53
CA GLY A 2 13.31 8.52 3.02
C GLY A 2 14.08 7.29 2.54
N SER A 3 13.72 6.11 3.05
CA SER A 3 14.28 4.85 2.55
C SER A 3 13.90 4.68 1.08
N ALA A 4 14.83 4.20 0.25
CA ALA A 4 14.57 3.90 -1.16
C ALA A 4 13.43 2.88 -1.39
N HIS A 5 12.91 2.27 -0.32
CA HIS A 5 11.83 1.28 -0.34
C HIS A 5 10.49 1.78 0.19
N HIS A 6 10.42 2.96 0.80
CA HIS A 6 9.18 3.45 1.43
C HIS A 6 8.68 4.75 0.80
N ASP A 7 7.36 4.88 0.70
CA ASP A 7 6.70 6.13 0.38
C ASP A 7 6.87 7.12 1.54
N PHE A 8 7.23 8.37 1.23
CA PHE A 8 7.59 9.36 2.25
C PHE A 8 6.37 9.83 3.06
N LEU A 9 5.18 9.83 2.43
CA LEU A 9 3.98 10.39 3.04
C LEU A 9 3.29 9.39 3.96
N THR A 10 3.21 8.14 3.53
CA THR A 10 2.43 7.07 4.17
C THR A 10 3.29 6.06 4.93
N GLY A 11 4.59 5.96 4.61
CA GLY A 11 5.49 4.94 5.15
C GLY A 11 5.29 3.53 4.58
N LEU A 12 4.32 3.34 3.67
CA LEU A 12 4.09 2.07 2.99
C LEU A 12 5.25 1.73 2.04
N ASP A 13 5.31 0.48 1.59
CA ASP A 13 6.19 0.10 0.49
C ASP A 13 5.90 0.99 -0.71
N ASN A 14 6.94 1.62 -1.25
CA ASN A 14 6.79 2.34 -2.51
C ASN A 14 6.56 1.37 -3.67
N ARG A 15 6.18 1.92 -4.82
CA ARG A 15 5.85 1.11 -6.00
C ARG A 15 6.96 0.13 -6.43
N PRO A 16 8.25 0.51 -6.48
CA PRO A 16 9.34 -0.45 -6.72
C PRO A 16 9.38 -1.60 -5.71
N ARG A 17 9.32 -1.31 -4.41
CA ARG A 17 9.37 -2.34 -3.36
C ARG A 17 8.14 -3.25 -3.38
N PHE A 18 6.95 -2.70 -3.66
CA PHE A 18 5.74 -3.48 -3.85
C PHE A 18 5.89 -4.48 -5.01
N HIS A 19 6.39 -4.05 -6.16
CA HIS A 19 6.62 -4.96 -7.30
C HIS A 19 7.65 -6.06 -6.99
N GLU A 20 8.71 -5.71 -6.27
CA GLU A 20 9.70 -6.68 -5.81
C GLU A 20 9.06 -7.77 -4.93
N ARG A 21 8.28 -7.37 -3.92
CA ARG A 21 7.56 -8.30 -3.03
C ARG A 21 6.53 -9.14 -3.77
N LEU A 22 5.79 -8.54 -4.71
CA LEU A 22 4.83 -9.27 -5.53
C LEU A 22 5.53 -10.33 -6.39
N GLY A 23 6.67 -9.98 -7.00
CA GLY A 23 7.48 -10.94 -7.76
C GLY A 23 7.98 -12.11 -6.91
N GLN A 24 8.47 -11.81 -5.69
CA GLN A 24 8.87 -12.83 -4.73
C GLN A 24 7.69 -13.73 -4.32
N ALA A 25 6.53 -13.15 -3.99
CA ALA A 25 5.34 -13.90 -3.60
C ALA A 25 4.86 -14.85 -4.72
N LEU A 26 4.84 -14.38 -5.97
CA LEU A 26 4.49 -15.20 -7.14
C LEU A 26 5.50 -16.33 -7.37
N ALA A 27 6.80 -16.06 -7.22
CA ALA A 27 7.85 -17.08 -7.35
C ALA A 27 7.75 -18.15 -6.25
N THR A 28 7.47 -17.75 -5.00
CA THR A 28 7.31 -18.66 -3.86
C THR A 28 6.04 -19.51 -3.97
N ALA A 29 4.93 -18.93 -4.43
CA ALA A 29 3.66 -19.64 -4.57
C ALA A 29 3.74 -20.81 -5.58
N GLY A 30 4.51 -20.63 -6.65
CA GLY A 30 4.68 -21.64 -7.71
C GLY A 30 3.32 -22.10 -8.24
N THR A 31 3.09 -23.41 -8.30
CA THR A 31 1.80 -24.01 -8.69
C THR A 31 0.93 -24.45 -7.52
N LYS A 32 1.40 -24.30 -6.27
CA LYS A 32 0.79 -24.91 -5.08
C LYS A 32 0.13 -23.91 -4.14
N ALA A 33 0.48 -22.62 -4.24
CA ALA A 33 -0.12 -21.56 -3.44
C ALA A 33 -0.82 -20.52 -4.32
N GLN A 34 -1.76 -19.78 -3.72
CA GLN A 34 -2.48 -18.70 -4.39
C GLN A 34 -1.99 -17.35 -3.85
N VAL A 35 -1.80 -16.39 -4.74
CA VAL A 35 -1.52 -15.00 -4.40
C VAL A 35 -2.75 -14.18 -4.75
N ALA A 36 -3.24 -13.39 -3.80
CA ALA A 36 -4.31 -12.42 -4.03
C ALA A 36 -3.75 -11.00 -3.99
N LEU A 37 -4.26 -10.13 -4.85
CA LEU A 37 -3.96 -8.70 -4.84
C LEU A 37 -5.24 -7.91 -4.58
N LEU A 38 -5.20 -7.05 -3.57
CA LEU A 38 -6.25 -6.07 -3.29
C LEU A 38 -5.80 -4.71 -3.80
N SER A 39 -6.59 -4.11 -4.69
CA SER A 39 -6.41 -2.74 -5.16
C SER A 39 -7.49 -1.87 -4.52
N LEU A 40 -7.07 -0.81 -3.83
CA LEU A 40 -7.95 0.13 -3.13
C LEU A 40 -7.79 1.52 -3.74
N ASP A 41 -8.90 2.23 -3.90
CA ASP A 41 -8.91 3.64 -4.29
C ASP A 41 -9.77 4.43 -3.30
N LEU A 42 -9.47 5.71 -3.13
CA LEU A 42 -10.24 6.59 -2.25
C LEU A 42 -11.27 7.36 -3.07
N ASP A 43 -12.55 7.03 -2.87
CA ASP A 43 -13.66 7.69 -3.54
C ASP A 43 -13.63 9.21 -3.29
N GLU A 44 -13.86 9.98 -4.35
CA GLU A 44 -13.95 11.44 -4.32
C GLU A 44 -12.73 12.15 -3.68
N PHE A 45 -11.56 11.50 -3.60
CA PHE A 45 -10.39 12.07 -2.94
C PHE A 45 -9.91 13.40 -3.55
N LYS A 46 -10.17 13.61 -4.84
CA LYS A 46 -9.94 14.91 -5.49
C LYS A 46 -10.79 16.02 -4.88
N GLU A 47 -12.06 15.78 -4.58
CA GLU A 47 -12.95 16.78 -3.98
C GLU A 47 -12.51 17.14 -2.56
N VAL A 48 -12.00 16.16 -1.81
CA VAL A 48 -11.37 16.40 -0.50
C VAL A 48 -10.20 17.37 -0.63
N ASN A 49 -9.30 17.15 -1.59
CA ASN A 49 -8.17 18.05 -1.85
C ASN A 49 -8.64 19.43 -2.31
N ASP A 50 -9.62 19.50 -3.21
CA ASP A 50 -10.10 20.76 -3.77
C ASP A 50 -10.85 21.60 -2.71
N THR A 51 -11.53 20.96 -1.76
CA THR A 51 -12.31 21.62 -0.69
C THR A 51 -11.49 21.95 0.55
N ARG A 52 -10.52 21.11 0.92
CA ARG A 52 -9.78 21.19 2.20
C ARG A 52 -8.27 21.43 2.04
N GLY A 53 -7.78 21.40 0.80
CA GLY A 53 -6.36 21.54 0.47
C GLY A 53 -5.56 20.24 0.61
N HIS A 54 -4.45 20.17 -0.12
CA HIS A 54 -3.54 19.03 -0.10
C HIS A 54 -3.06 18.58 1.29
N PRO A 55 -2.72 19.47 2.24
CA PRO A 55 -2.30 19.02 3.58
C PRO A 55 -3.36 18.22 4.33
N PHE A 56 -4.64 18.49 4.05
CA PHE A 56 -5.74 17.71 4.61
C PHE A 56 -5.83 16.34 3.95
N GLY A 57 -5.72 16.28 2.61
CA GLY A 57 -5.65 15.02 1.87
C GLY A 57 -4.47 14.14 2.29
N ASP A 58 -3.31 14.74 2.53
CA ASP A 58 -2.14 14.07 3.10
C ASP A 58 -2.45 13.44 4.46
N GLY A 59 -3.23 14.13 5.30
CA GLY A 59 -3.72 13.61 6.57
C GLY A 59 -4.65 12.41 6.42
N VAL A 60 -5.54 12.43 5.42
CA VAL A 60 -6.41 11.29 5.09
C VAL A 60 -5.57 10.09 4.62
N LEU A 61 -4.62 10.29 3.71
CA LEU A 61 -3.73 9.24 3.23
C LEU A 61 -2.94 8.58 4.38
N LYS A 62 -2.43 9.39 5.32
CA LYS A 62 -1.76 8.89 6.54
C LYS A 62 -2.65 8.05 7.44
N GLN A 63 -3.95 8.34 7.50
CA GLN A 63 -4.90 7.58 8.32
C GLN A 63 -5.34 6.27 7.66
N VAL A 64 -5.45 6.25 6.33
CA VAL A 64 -5.87 5.05 5.59
C VAL A 64 -4.71 4.08 5.39
N ALA A 65 -3.48 4.58 5.21
CA ALA A 65 -2.31 3.75 4.94
C ALA A 65 -2.12 2.56 5.90
N PRO A 66 -2.26 2.71 7.24
CA PRO A 66 -2.18 1.58 8.16
C PRO A 66 -3.23 0.49 7.94
N ALA A 67 -4.42 0.83 7.42
CA ALA A 67 -5.45 -0.16 7.08
C ALA A 67 -5.13 -0.92 5.78
N ALA A 68 -4.42 -0.27 4.85
CA ALA A 68 -3.97 -0.85 3.59
C ALA A 68 -2.65 -1.63 3.73
N ALA A 69 -1.88 -1.40 4.81
CA ALA A 69 -0.69 -2.17 5.09
C ALA A 69 -1.08 -3.66 5.16
N SER A 70 -0.50 -4.46 4.27
CA SER A 70 -0.73 -5.89 4.15
C SER A 70 -0.61 -6.53 5.53
N ARG A 71 -1.74 -6.81 6.17
CA ARG A 71 -1.79 -7.69 7.32
C ARG A 71 -1.52 -9.08 6.77
N GLU A 72 -0.28 -9.52 6.89
CA GLU A 72 0.05 -10.94 6.81
C GLU A 72 -0.89 -11.63 7.80
N PRO A 73 -1.78 -12.54 7.35
CA PRO A 73 -2.52 -13.36 8.29
C PRO A 73 -1.47 -14.13 9.10
N GLU A 74 -1.44 -13.94 10.42
CA GLU A 74 -0.71 -14.83 11.32
C GLU A 74 -1.21 -16.25 11.04
N GLY A 75 -0.43 -17.06 10.32
CA GLY A 75 -0.81 -18.47 10.08
C GLY A 75 -0.42 -19.11 8.74
N ASN A 76 0.25 -18.44 7.81
CA ASN A 76 0.72 -19.12 6.58
C ASN A 76 2.19 -19.57 6.72
N LEU A 77 2.40 -20.64 7.50
CA LEU A 77 3.56 -21.54 7.44
C LEU A 77 3.09 -22.95 7.03
#